data_AF-A0A2N9K881-F1
#
_entry.id   AF-A0A2N9K881-F1
#
_cell.length_a   1.000
_cell.length_b   1.000
_cell.length_c   1.000
_cell.angle_alpha   90.00
_cell.angle_beta   90.00
_cell.angle_gamma   90.00
#
_symmetry.space_group_name_H-M   'P 1'
#
loop_
_entity.id
_entity.type
_entity.pdbx_description
1 polymer ?
#
loop_
_entity_poly.entity_id
_entity_poly.type
_entity_poly.pdbx_seq_one_letter_code
_entity_poly.pdbx_strand_id
1 'polypeptide(L)'
;MKIDIVIISVIVTVYFIKKQFEFEKISKIRYLTIPLFATVQFITAVQLENGQDVLLLIFGAVISFLIGWYQTTDFEIKQKNTITNYYVRVGSVEQSVYTKELYSKGGKSYLIGWIMIFIVQVFLSVIYHEIELDEIQSEWLAEIAKDLFIFLRVKEHSYWWVWELYSVSNLSYYFILRKKHKQMSKI
;
A
#
# COMPACT_ATOMS: atom_id res chain seq x y z
N MET A 1 12.48 -22.90 -11.68
CA MET A 1 11.18 -22.19 -11.60
C MET A 1 10.80 -21.77 -10.18
N LYS A 2 10.67 -22.67 -9.19
CA LYS A 2 10.36 -22.24 -7.80
C LYS A 2 11.47 -21.41 -7.15
N ILE A 3 12.75 -21.82 -7.28
CA ILE A 3 13.90 -21.11 -6.68
C ILE A 3 14.05 -19.68 -7.22
N ASP A 4 13.83 -19.48 -8.52
CA ASP A 4 13.98 -18.17 -9.17
C ASP A 4 12.96 -17.16 -8.63
N ILE A 5 11.71 -17.60 -8.43
CA ILE A 5 10.64 -16.78 -7.84
C ILE A 5 10.96 -16.42 -6.39
N VAL A 6 11.47 -17.37 -5.60
CA VAL A 6 11.84 -17.12 -4.19
C VAL A 6 12.93 -16.06 -4.08
N ILE A 7 13.98 -16.16 -4.89
CA ILE A 7 15.08 -15.19 -4.88
C ILE A 7 14.57 -13.81 -5.30
N ILE A 8 13.75 -13.72 -6.35
CA ILE A 8 13.15 -12.47 -6.81
C ILE A 8 12.28 -11.86 -5.71
N SER A 9 11.39 -12.64 -5.08
CA SER A 9 10.54 -12.17 -4.00
C SER A 9 11.37 -11.60 -2.85
N VAL A 10 12.42 -12.29 -2.40
CA VAL A 10 13.30 -11.81 -1.33
C VAL A 10 13.98 -10.49 -1.71
N ILE A 11 14.53 -10.40 -2.92
CA ILE A 11 15.19 -9.16 -3.40
C ILE A 11 14.19 -8.00 -3.42
N VAL A 12 12.98 -8.23 -3.93
CA VAL A 12 11.93 -7.21 -4.02
C VAL A 12 11.43 -6.82 -2.62
N THR A 13 11.27 -7.78 -1.70
CA THR A 13 10.92 -7.51 -0.30
C THR A 13 11.97 -6.62 0.36
N VAL A 14 13.26 -6.97 0.23
CA VAL A 14 14.36 -6.18 0.80
C VAL A 14 14.40 -4.78 0.19
N TYR A 15 14.22 -4.67 -1.13
CA TYR A 15 14.13 -3.39 -1.82
C TYR A 15 12.94 -2.55 -1.33
N PHE A 16 11.76 -3.16 -1.21
CA PHE A 16 10.55 -2.51 -0.71
C PHE A 16 10.73 -2.03 0.73
N ILE A 17 11.29 -2.87 1.62
CA ILE A 17 11.58 -2.49 3.01
C ILE A 17 12.51 -1.28 3.05
N LYS A 18 13.62 -1.32 2.28
CA LYS A 18 14.57 -0.20 2.21
C LYS A 18 13.87 1.08 1.74
N LYS A 19 13.00 0.97 0.73
CA LYS A 19 12.24 2.08 0.17
C LYS A 19 11.30 2.74 1.17
N GLN A 20 10.76 2.00 2.15
CA GLN A 20 9.94 2.60 3.21
C GLN A 20 10.71 3.57 4.12
N PHE A 21 12.04 3.48 4.16
CA PHE A 21 12.90 4.36 4.95
C PHE A 21 13.55 5.49 4.14
N GLU A 22 13.37 5.52 2.82
CA GLU A 22 13.91 6.55 1.94
C GLU A 22 12.88 7.67 1.69
N PHE A 23 13.37 8.91 1.56
CA PHE A 23 12.52 10.02 1.15
C PHE A 23 12.34 10.01 -0.35
N GLU A 24 11.10 9.91 -0.80
CA GLU A 24 10.74 9.86 -2.20
C GLU A 24 9.71 10.93 -2.55
N LYS A 25 9.77 11.42 -3.79
CA LYS A 25 8.87 12.45 -4.27
C LYS A 25 7.41 11.99 -4.14
N ILE A 26 6.56 12.87 -3.60
CA ILE A 26 5.12 12.63 -3.52
C ILE A 26 4.52 12.92 -4.89
N SER A 27 3.70 12.00 -5.40
CA SER A 27 2.92 12.16 -6.63
C SER A 27 1.54 11.52 -6.47
N LYS A 28 0.54 12.03 -7.20
CA LYS A 28 -0.81 11.45 -7.21
C LYS A 28 -0.79 9.97 -7.58
N ILE A 29 -0.04 9.61 -8.61
CA ILE A 29 0.08 8.25 -9.12
C ILE A 29 0.55 7.31 -8.00
N ARG A 30 1.65 7.68 -7.31
CA ARG A 30 2.21 6.85 -6.23
C ARG A 30 1.22 6.58 -5.10
N TYR A 31 0.36 7.54 -4.77
CA TYR A 31 -0.57 7.44 -3.63
C TYR A 31 -1.98 6.97 -4.00
N LEU A 32 -2.40 7.06 -5.26
CA LEU A 32 -3.75 6.71 -5.70
C LEU A 32 -3.83 5.41 -6.50
N THR A 33 -2.74 4.97 -7.15
CA THR A 33 -2.80 3.77 -8.00
C THR A 33 -3.24 2.54 -7.22
N ILE A 34 -2.61 2.23 -6.09
CA ILE A 34 -2.96 1.05 -5.28
C ILE A 34 -4.35 1.17 -4.66
N PRO A 35 -4.72 2.25 -3.93
CA PRO A 35 -6.05 2.34 -3.34
C PRO A 35 -7.18 2.27 -4.37
N LEU A 36 -7.04 2.97 -5.51
CA LEU A 36 -8.08 2.93 -6.55
C LEU A 36 -8.19 1.54 -7.18
N PHE A 37 -7.06 0.93 -7.52
CA PHE A 37 -7.03 -0.41 -8.10
C PHE A 37 -7.66 -1.44 -7.16
N ALA A 38 -7.23 -1.50 -5.90
CA ALA A 38 -7.78 -2.43 -4.92
C ALA A 38 -9.28 -2.19 -4.67
N THR A 39 -9.72 -0.93 -4.65
CA THR A 39 -11.14 -0.59 -4.46
C THR A 39 -12.00 -1.04 -5.64
N VAL A 40 -11.52 -0.88 -6.87
CA VAL A 40 -12.23 -1.39 -8.05
C VAL A 40 -12.35 -2.92 -7.95
N GLN A 41 -11.25 -3.61 -7.67
CA GLN A 41 -11.26 -5.08 -7.52
C GLN A 41 -12.24 -5.53 -6.43
N PHE A 42 -12.22 -4.87 -5.28
CA PHE A 42 -13.13 -5.17 -4.17
C PHE A 42 -14.60 -4.99 -4.58
N ILE A 43 -14.97 -3.83 -5.14
CA ILE A 43 -16.36 -3.55 -5.54
C ILE A 43 -16.84 -4.53 -6.62
N THR A 44 -15.95 -4.97 -7.52
CA THR A 44 -16.31 -5.95 -8.56
C THR A 44 -16.36 -7.39 -8.06
N ALA A 45 -15.63 -7.71 -6.98
CA ALA A 45 -15.51 -9.08 -6.46
C ALA A 45 -16.48 -9.37 -5.30
N VAL A 46 -16.90 -8.34 -4.55
CA VAL A 46 -17.72 -8.52 -3.34
C VAL A 46 -19.04 -9.20 -3.67
N GLN A 47 -19.26 -10.33 -3.01
CA GLN A 47 -20.47 -11.13 -3.09
C GLN A 47 -20.85 -11.53 -1.67
N LEU A 48 -22.07 -11.16 -1.26
CA LEU A 48 -22.59 -11.43 0.07
C LEU A 48 -23.74 -12.41 -0.10
N GLU A 49 -23.53 -13.65 0.28
CA GLU A 49 -24.50 -14.74 0.15
C GLU A 49 -25.20 -15.03 1.47
N ASN A 50 -24.51 -14.81 2.60
CA ASN A 50 -25.00 -15.16 3.92
C ASN A 50 -24.65 -14.12 5.00
N GLY A 51 -25.17 -14.32 6.22
CA GLY A 51 -24.90 -13.42 7.34
C GLY A 51 -23.45 -13.43 7.85
N GLN A 52 -22.69 -14.51 7.61
CA GLN A 52 -21.27 -14.57 7.96
C GLN A 52 -20.45 -13.64 7.05
N ASP A 53 -20.81 -13.51 5.77
CA ASP A 53 -20.14 -12.59 4.84
C ASP A 53 -20.31 -11.12 5.27
N VAL A 54 -21.47 -10.76 5.80
CA VAL A 54 -21.72 -9.42 6.35
C VAL A 54 -20.86 -9.17 7.60
N LEU A 55 -20.71 -10.17 8.47
CA LEU A 55 -19.82 -10.07 9.64
C LEU A 55 -18.36 -9.96 9.22
N LEU A 56 -17.94 -10.73 8.22
CA LEU A 56 -16.59 -10.70 7.65
C LEU A 56 -16.30 -9.33 7.05
N LEU A 57 -17.24 -8.76 6.29
CA LEU A 57 -17.14 -7.41 5.73
C LEU A 57 -16.99 -6.36 6.84
N ILE A 58 -17.82 -6.39 7.88
CA ILE A 58 -17.72 -5.41 8.96
C ILE A 58 -16.38 -5.56 9.69
N PHE A 59 -15.97 -6.79 9.99
CA PHE A 59 -14.70 -7.08 10.66
C PHE A 59 -13.50 -6.64 9.81
N GLY A 60 -13.50 -7.01 8.53
CA GLY A 60 -12.48 -6.68 7.53
C GLY A 60 -12.31 -5.19 7.38
N ALA A 61 -13.40 -4.45 7.23
CA ALA A 61 -13.38 -2.99 7.16
C ALA A 61 -12.79 -2.36 8.43
N VAL A 62 -13.21 -2.81 9.62
CA VAL A 62 -12.73 -2.25 10.90
C VAL A 62 -11.24 -2.51 11.09
N ILE A 63 -10.79 -3.76 10.92
CA ILE A 63 -9.38 -4.10 11.15
C ILE A 63 -8.48 -3.40 10.12
N SER A 64 -8.90 -3.33 8.87
CA SER A 64 -8.14 -2.68 7.80
C SER A 64 -8.06 -1.17 7.97
N PHE A 65 -9.14 -0.55 8.45
CA PHE A 65 -9.14 0.86 8.81
C PHE A 65 -8.14 1.14 9.93
N LEU A 66 -8.15 0.32 11.00
CA LEU A 66 -7.22 0.45 12.12
C LEU A 66 -5.77 0.28 11.68
N ILE A 67 -5.48 -0.71 10.82
CA ILE A 67 -4.15 -0.92 10.26
C ILE A 67 -3.75 0.29 9.40
N GLY A 68 -4.60 0.73 8.48
CA GLY A 68 -4.33 1.90 7.62
C GLY A 68 -4.09 3.18 8.44
N TRP A 69 -4.80 3.36 9.55
CA TRP A 69 -4.54 4.44 10.50
C TRP A 69 -3.18 4.29 11.17
N TYR A 70 -2.85 3.11 11.69
CA TYR A 70 -1.57 2.82 12.32
C TYR A 70 -0.40 3.06 11.37
N GLN A 71 -0.52 2.69 10.10
CA GLN A 71 0.50 2.92 9.07
C GLN A 71 0.88 4.40 8.90
N THR A 72 0.02 5.34 9.29
CA THR A 72 0.30 6.79 9.22
C THR A 72 1.11 7.35 10.40
N THR A 73 1.47 6.55 11.39
CA THR A 73 2.05 7.06 12.65
C THR A 73 3.50 7.50 12.51
N ASP A 74 4.32 6.79 11.73
CA ASP A 74 5.74 7.10 11.49
C ASP A 74 5.97 7.93 10.21
N PHE A 75 4.90 8.43 9.59
CA PHE A 75 4.98 9.09 8.30
C PHE A 75 5.67 10.46 8.40
N GLU A 76 6.70 10.68 7.59
CA GLU A 76 7.45 11.93 7.55
C GLU A 76 7.30 12.64 6.19
N ILE A 77 7.15 13.96 6.21
CA ILE A 77 7.20 14.82 5.01
C ILE A 77 8.36 15.81 5.11
N LYS A 78 9.08 15.97 4.00
CA LYS A 78 10.08 17.04 3.81
C LYS A 78 9.75 17.82 2.54
N GLN A 79 9.83 19.15 2.64
CA GLN A 79 9.78 20.02 1.46
C GLN A 79 11.21 20.33 1.03
N LYS A 80 11.49 20.20 -0.28
CA LYS A 80 12.76 20.59 -0.88
C LYS A 80 12.50 21.59 -1.99
N ASN A 81 13.39 22.57 -2.14
CA ASN A 81 13.39 23.46 -3.29
C ASN A 81 14.28 22.82 -4.36
N THR A 82 13.68 22.47 -5.50
CA THR A 82 14.39 21.88 -6.62
C THR A 82 14.50 22.92 -7.74
N ILE A 83 15.68 23.02 -8.35
CA ILE A 83 15.91 23.91 -9.49
C ILE A 83 15.10 23.37 -10.67
N THR A 84 14.34 24.24 -11.34
CA THR A 84 13.66 23.92 -12.59
C THR A 84 14.55 24.26 -13.78
N ASN A 85 14.19 23.73 -14.96
CA ASN A 85 14.87 24.07 -16.22
C ASN A 85 14.49 25.47 -16.76
N TYR A 86 13.70 26.25 -16.01
CA TYR A 86 13.26 27.58 -16.41
C TYR A 86 14.11 28.65 -15.74
N TYR A 87 14.36 29.72 -16.48
CA TYR A 87 15.10 30.89 -16.01
C TYR A 87 14.23 32.13 -16.20
N VAL A 88 14.31 33.05 -15.24
CA VAL A 88 13.67 34.37 -15.34
C VAL A 88 14.76 35.43 -15.29
N ARG A 89 14.63 36.43 -16.15
CA ARG A 89 15.52 37.59 -16.15
C ARG A 89 14.98 38.63 -15.19
N VAL A 90 15.76 38.96 -14.15
CA VAL A 90 15.44 40.03 -13.18
C VAL A 90 16.50 41.11 -13.36
N GLY A 91 16.14 42.19 -14.08
CA GLY A 91 17.10 43.19 -14.52
C GLY A 91 18.04 42.65 -15.61
N SER A 92 19.34 42.69 -15.37
CA SER A 92 20.39 42.20 -16.28
C SER A 92 20.92 40.80 -15.91
N VAL A 93 20.35 40.14 -14.89
CA VAL A 93 20.80 38.83 -14.40
C VAL A 93 19.73 37.76 -14.64
N GLU A 94 20.15 36.60 -15.15
CA GLU A 94 19.31 35.42 -15.25
C GLU A 94 19.34 34.63 -13.93
N GLN A 95 18.16 34.30 -13.41
CA GLN A 95 17.99 33.54 -12.17
C GLN A 95 17.17 32.27 -12.45
N SER A 96 17.61 31.13 -11.91
CA SER A 96 16.87 29.88 -12.02
C SER A 96 15.56 29.92 -11.22
N VAL A 97 14.49 29.39 -11.80
CA VAL A 97 13.21 29.21 -11.10
C VAL A 97 13.30 27.98 -10.22
N TYR A 98 12.89 28.11 -8.96
CA TYR A 98 12.78 26.99 -8.03
C TYR A 98 11.33 26.52 -7.92
N THR A 99 11.13 25.21 -7.85
CA THR A 99 9.84 24.60 -7.52
C THR A 99 9.90 23.92 -6.15
N LYS A 100 8.80 24.00 -5.41
CA LYS A 100 8.65 23.34 -4.11
C LYS A 100 8.16 21.93 -4.35
N GLU A 101 9.04 20.96 -4.11
CA GLU A 101 8.71 19.54 -4.20
C GLU A 101 8.54 18.95 -2.80
N LEU A 102 7.54 18.10 -2.64
CA LEU A 102 7.29 17.38 -1.41
C LEU A 102 7.83 15.96 -1.53
N TYR A 103 8.53 15.52 -0.49
CA TYR A 103 9.08 14.18 -0.34
C TYR A 103 8.49 13.54 0.90
N SER A 104 8.21 12.25 0.83
CA SER A 104 7.65 11.46 1.93
C SER A 104 8.45 10.21 2.21
N LYS A 105 8.34 9.73 3.44
CA LYS A 105 8.88 8.46 3.93
C LYS A 105 7.81 7.79 4.79
N GLY A 106 7.58 6.49 4.57
CA GLY A 106 6.56 5.72 5.29
C GLY A 106 6.96 5.39 6.73
N GLY A 107 8.19 4.93 6.93
CA GLY A 107 8.70 4.55 8.26
C GLY A 107 8.32 3.13 8.68
N LYS A 108 8.51 2.81 9.97
CA LYS A 108 8.39 1.44 10.49
C LYS A 108 6.94 1.02 10.58
N SER A 109 6.06 1.92 11.04
CA SER A 109 4.63 1.63 11.18
C SER A 109 3.96 1.23 9.87
N TYR A 110 4.41 1.77 8.73
CA TYR A 110 3.91 1.33 7.42
C TYR A 110 4.22 -0.14 7.16
N LEU A 111 5.48 -0.55 7.39
CA LEU A 111 5.94 -1.93 7.22
C LEU A 111 5.25 -2.88 8.21
N ILE A 112 5.14 -2.48 9.47
CA ILE A 112 4.44 -3.28 10.49
C ILE A 112 2.97 -3.45 10.09
N GLY A 113 2.29 -2.38 9.64
CA GLY A 113 0.91 -2.49 9.17
C GLY A 113 0.77 -3.40 7.94
N TRP A 114 1.75 -3.38 7.03
CA TRP A 114 1.79 -4.32 5.91
C TRP A 114 1.89 -5.78 6.41
N ILE A 115 2.74 -6.06 7.39
CA ILE A 115 2.82 -7.38 8.05
C ILE A 115 1.50 -7.73 8.77
N MET A 116 0.81 -6.76 9.38
CA MET A 116 -0.49 -7.00 10.03
C MET A 116 -1.56 -7.40 9.00
N ILE A 117 -1.63 -6.74 7.84
CA ILE A 117 -2.55 -7.12 6.75
C ILE A 117 -2.28 -8.57 6.35
N PHE A 118 -1.01 -8.92 6.17
CA PHE A 118 -0.59 -10.28 5.85
C PHE A 118 -1.06 -11.30 6.91
N ILE A 119 -0.82 -11.03 8.20
CA ILE A 119 -1.25 -11.90 9.30
C ILE A 119 -2.77 -12.09 9.31
N VAL A 120 -3.54 -11.02 9.08
CA VAL A 120 -5.01 -11.08 9.00
C VAL A 120 -5.44 -11.96 7.83
N GLN A 121 -4.78 -11.86 6.67
CA GLN A 121 -5.08 -12.72 5.52
C GLN A 121 -4.88 -14.19 5.85
N VAL A 122 -3.71 -14.56 6.40
CA VAL A 122 -3.43 -15.95 6.77
C VAL A 122 -4.45 -16.45 7.80
N PHE A 123 -4.77 -15.64 8.81
CA PHE A 123 -5.75 -16.01 9.83
C PHE A 123 -7.13 -16.28 9.24
N LEU A 124 -7.59 -15.44 8.31
CA LEU A 124 -8.87 -15.63 7.63
C LEU A 124 -8.85 -16.88 6.73
N SER A 125 -7.83 -17.07 5.90
CA SER A 125 -7.76 -18.25 5.03
C SER A 125 -7.73 -19.57 5.80
N VAL A 126 -7.08 -19.63 6.96
CA VAL A 126 -7.12 -20.82 7.83
C VAL A 126 -8.53 -21.05 8.40
N ILE A 127 -9.21 -20.01 8.90
CA ILE A 127 -10.56 -20.13 9.47
C ILE A 127 -11.57 -20.61 8.42
N TYR A 128 -11.48 -20.09 7.21
CA TYR A 128 -12.37 -20.44 6.10
C TYR A 128 -11.93 -21.72 5.36
N HIS A 129 -10.96 -22.47 5.92
CA HIS A 129 -10.45 -23.76 5.42
C HIS A 129 -9.93 -23.70 3.97
N GLU A 130 -9.36 -22.56 3.59
CA GLU A 130 -8.85 -22.33 2.23
C GLU A 130 -7.42 -22.85 2.06
N ILE A 131 -6.69 -23.06 3.17
CA ILE A 131 -5.27 -23.48 3.19
C ILE A 131 -5.05 -24.48 4.34
N GLU A 132 -4.36 -25.60 4.07
CA GLU A 132 -3.90 -26.53 5.13
C GLU A 132 -2.61 -26.02 5.82
N LEU A 133 -2.45 -26.30 7.12
CA LEU A 133 -1.35 -25.74 7.94
C LEU A 133 0.06 -26.10 7.43
N ASP A 134 0.19 -27.21 6.72
CA ASP A 134 1.41 -27.73 6.12
C ASP A 134 1.76 -27.06 4.78
N GLU A 135 0.80 -26.44 4.10
CA GLU A 135 1.00 -25.69 2.85
C GLU A 135 1.42 -24.22 3.09
N ILE A 136 1.25 -23.73 4.33
CA ILE A 136 1.53 -22.35 4.75
C ILE A 136 2.91 -21.87 4.28
N GLN A 137 3.97 -22.67 4.39
CA GLN A 137 5.32 -22.20 4.03
C GLN A 137 5.49 -21.89 2.55
N SER A 138 4.93 -22.72 1.67
CA SER A 138 4.98 -22.48 0.21
C SER A 138 4.03 -21.37 -0.22
N GLU A 139 2.87 -21.28 0.42
CA GLU A 139 1.91 -20.21 0.17
C GLU A 139 2.39 -18.85 0.69
N TRP A 140 3.12 -18.84 1.81
CA TRP A 140 3.68 -17.63 2.42
C TRP A 140 4.51 -16.81 1.44
N LEU A 141 5.38 -17.47 0.66
CA LEU A 141 6.22 -16.78 -0.33
C LEU A 141 5.43 -16.31 -1.56
N ALA A 142 4.40 -17.07 -1.95
CA ALA A 142 3.51 -16.69 -3.05
C ALA A 142 2.64 -15.48 -2.65
N GLU A 143 2.12 -15.46 -1.43
CA GLU A 143 1.33 -14.36 -0.89
C GLU A 143 2.19 -13.10 -0.69
N ILE A 144 3.43 -13.20 -0.20
CA ILE A 144 4.36 -12.06 -0.16
C ILE A 144 4.62 -11.52 -1.58
N ALA A 145 4.80 -12.39 -2.57
CA ALA A 145 4.99 -11.97 -3.95
C ALA A 145 3.74 -11.23 -4.48
N LYS A 146 2.55 -11.75 -4.20
CA LYS A 146 1.26 -11.13 -4.55
C LYS A 146 1.04 -9.80 -3.84
N ASP A 147 1.56 -9.63 -2.63
CA ASP A 147 1.49 -8.38 -1.87
C ASP A 147 2.41 -7.30 -2.45
N LEU A 148 3.62 -7.69 -2.86
CA LEU A 148 4.55 -6.81 -3.54
C LEU A 148 4.09 -6.46 -4.95
N PHE A 149 3.42 -7.40 -5.61
CA PHE A 149 2.95 -7.30 -6.98
C PHE A 149 1.44 -7.55 -7.03
N ILE A 150 0.66 -6.54 -6.62
CA ILE A 150 -0.81 -6.62 -6.52
C ILE A 150 -1.51 -7.12 -7.79
N PHE A 151 -0.89 -6.96 -8.97
CA PHE A 151 -1.42 -7.48 -10.24
C PHE A 151 -1.34 -9.00 -10.38
N LEU A 152 -0.47 -9.69 -9.63
CA LEU A 152 -0.43 -11.15 -9.59
C LEU A 152 -1.73 -11.72 -9.00
N ARG A 153 -2.39 -10.97 -8.10
CA ARG A 153 -3.69 -11.34 -7.51
C ARG A 153 -4.84 -11.35 -8.52
N VAL A 154 -4.71 -10.71 -9.68
CA VAL A 154 -5.76 -10.67 -10.72
C VAL A 154 -5.86 -12.00 -11.47
N LYS A 155 -4.74 -12.74 -11.57
CA LYS A 155 -4.68 -13.99 -12.35
C LYS A 155 -5.18 -15.20 -11.58
N GLU A 156 -5.26 -15.11 -10.26
CA GLU A 156 -5.71 -16.18 -9.38
C GLU A 156 -7.01 -15.73 -8.69
N HIS A 157 -7.93 -16.66 -8.46
CA HIS A 157 -9.21 -16.41 -7.79
C HIS A 157 -8.98 -15.95 -6.34
N SER A 158 -8.61 -14.68 -6.14
CA SER A 158 -8.46 -14.08 -4.82
C SER A 158 -9.84 -13.80 -4.25
N TYR A 159 -10.06 -14.20 -3.01
CA TYR A 159 -11.31 -13.94 -2.31
C TYR A 159 -11.60 -12.44 -2.17
N TRP A 160 -12.87 -12.06 -2.19
CA TRP A 160 -13.29 -10.66 -2.17
C TRP A 160 -12.81 -9.93 -0.91
N TRP A 161 -12.71 -10.64 0.22
CA TRP A 161 -12.27 -10.08 1.51
C TRP A 161 -10.78 -9.70 1.47
N VAL A 162 -9.95 -10.31 0.63
CA VAL A 162 -8.55 -9.89 0.42
C VAL A 162 -8.51 -8.49 -0.19
N TRP A 163 -9.33 -8.26 -1.22
CA TRP A 163 -9.44 -6.97 -1.88
C TRP A 163 -10.03 -5.90 -0.97
N GLU A 164 -10.94 -6.28 -0.08
CA GLU A 164 -11.42 -5.41 0.99
C GLU A 164 -10.26 -4.94 1.89
N LEU A 165 -9.45 -5.87 2.39
CA LEU A 165 -8.33 -5.55 3.28
C LEU A 165 -7.39 -4.53 2.62
N TYR A 166 -7.07 -4.73 1.35
CA TYR A 166 -6.25 -3.80 0.56
C TYR A 166 -6.95 -2.46 0.31
N SER A 167 -8.21 -2.47 -0.12
CA SER A 167 -8.96 -1.26 -0.42
C SER A 167 -9.09 -0.37 0.82
N VAL A 168 -9.61 -0.92 1.91
CA VAL A 168 -9.92 -0.14 3.11
C VAL A 168 -8.65 0.36 3.79
N SER A 169 -7.62 -0.47 3.92
CA SER A 169 -6.34 -0.03 4.52
C SER A 169 -5.66 1.08 3.71
N ASN A 170 -5.57 0.94 2.39
CA ASN A 170 -4.93 1.94 1.52
C ASN A 170 -5.74 3.24 1.43
N LEU A 171 -7.07 3.15 1.35
CA LEU A 171 -7.93 4.35 1.38
C LEU A 171 -7.83 5.06 2.72
N SER A 172 -7.88 4.32 3.83
CA SER A 172 -7.76 4.88 5.18
C SER A 172 -6.41 5.57 5.35
N TYR A 173 -5.32 4.90 4.99
CA TYR A 173 -3.98 5.47 4.97
C TYR A 173 -3.93 6.77 4.16
N TYR A 174 -4.43 6.76 2.92
CA TYR A 174 -4.45 7.94 2.04
C TYR A 174 -5.25 9.11 2.63
N PHE A 175 -6.49 8.89 3.06
CA PHE A 175 -7.35 9.96 3.58
C PHE A 175 -6.83 10.52 4.89
N ILE A 176 -6.32 9.66 5.78
CA ILE A 176 -5.75 10.08 7.07
C ILE A 176 -4.48 10.89 6.83
N LEU A 177 -3.61 10.49 5.90
CA LEU A 177 -2.43 11.29 5.54
C LEU A 177 -2.81 12.67 5.02
N ARG A 178 -3.80 12.77 4.12
CA ARG A 178 -4.27 14.09 3.64
C ARG A 178 -4.85 14.95 4.75
N LYS A 179 -5.52 14.34 5.73
CA LYS A 179 -6.07 15.03 6.89
C LYS A 179 -4.96 15.51 7.85
N LYS A 180 -3.97 14.67 8.15
CA LYS A 180 -2.82 15.00 9.00
C LYS A 180 -1.88 16.02 8.35
N HIS A 181 -1.67 15.91 7.04
CA HIS A 181 -0.71 16.71 6.29
C HIS A 181 -1.40 17.51 5.17
N LYS A 182 -1.87 18.72 5.49
CA LYS A 182 -2.50 19.64 4.51
C LYS A 182 -1.64 19.92 3.28
N GLN A 183 -0.32 19.77 3.37
CA GLN A 183 0.60 19.93 2.24
C GLN A 183 0.34 18.90 1.13
N MET A 184 -0.13 17.70 1.47
CA MET A 184 -0.50 16.66 0.50
C MET A 184 -1.83 16.94 -0.19
N SER A 185 -2.66 17.89 0.30
CA SER A 185 -3.94 18.20 -0.35
C SER A 185 -3.77 18.97 -1.66
N LYS A 186 -2.60 19.61 -1.84
CA LYS A 186 -2.23 20.39 -3.03
C LYS A 186 -1.58 19.55 -4.13
N ILE A 187 -1.30 18.28 -3.83
CA ILE A 187 -0.79 17.30 -4.78
C ILE A 187 -1.94 16.67 -5.49
#